data_AF-A0A832X356-F1
#
_entry.id   AF-A0A832X356-F1
#
_cell.length_a   1.000
_cell.length_b   1.000
_cell.length_c   1.000
_cell.angle_alpha   90.00
_cell.angle_beta   90.00
_cell.angle_gamma   90.00
#
_symmetry.space_group_name_H-M   'P 1'
#
loop_
_entity.id
_entity.type
_entity.pdbx_description
1 polymer ?
#
loop_
_entity_poly.entity_id
_entity_poly.type
_entity_poly.pdbx_seq_one_letter_code
_entity_poly.pdbx_strand_id
1 'polypeptide(L)'
;MIQNRKGQTAMEYLMTYGWAIIIVIIAGVALWRLGVFSPSAGKTSTGFDTFQVGQDFKISNAGTATVIAMNADKQGRSITLNAARVGNATCSGTGVQGSGAKWTLTCAGASAGAQGAAYTGVLVELNYTVEGTSYVETGKINGKYE
;
A
#
# COMPACT_ATOMS: atom_id res chain seq x y z
N MET A 1 -44.96 -34.16 -30.53
CA MET A 1 -44.31 -32.83 -30.60
C MET A 1 -43.72 -32.51 -29.24
N ILE A 2 -42.39 -32.63 -29.10
CA ILE A 2 -41.69 -32.27 -27.87
C ILE A 2 -41.48 -30.76 -27.90
N GLN A 3 -42.42 -30.02 -27.31
CA GLN A 3 -42.38 -28.56 -27.23
C GLN A 3 -41.64 -28.11 -25.97
N ASN A 4 -40.90 -27.03 -26.14
CA ASN A 4 -39.78 -26.57 -25.33
C ASN A 4 -40.22 -25.96 -23.97
N ARG A 5 -40.81 -26.76 -23.08
CA ARG A 5 -41.43 -26.31 -21.81
C ARG A 5 -40.47 -25.73 -20.76
N LYS A 6 -39.16 -25.81 -20.96
CA LYS A 6 -38.16 -25.35 -19.98
C LYS A 6 -38.00 -23.81 -19.94
N GLY A 7 -38.23 -23.13 -21.06
CA GLY A 7 -38.12 -21.66 -21.11
C GLY A 7 -39.34 -20.92 -20.54
N GLN A 8 -40.52 -21.54 -20.61
CA GLN A 8 -41.78 -20.88 -20.25
C GLN A 8 -41.96 -20.76 -18.73
N THR A 9 -41.55 -21.78 -17.96
CA THR A 9 -41.51 -21.68 -16.50
C THR A 9 -40.41 -20.73 -16.01
N ALA A 10 -39.25 -20.68 -16.67
CA ALA A 10 -38.17 -19.76 -16.31
C ALA A 10 -38.59 -18.28 -16.42
N MET A 11 -39.41 -17.93 -17.41
CA MET A 11 -39.93 -16.57 -17.58
C MET A 11 -40.91 -16.16 -16.49
N GLU A 12 -41.69 -17.10 -15.96
CA GLU A 12 -42.65 -16.85 -14.86
C GLU A 12 -41.94 -16.60 -13.52
N TYR A 13 -40.86 -17.34 -13.25
CA TYR A 13 -39.99 -17.09 -12.10
C TYR A 13 -39.26 -15.75 -12.18
N LEU A 14 -38.83 -15.34 -13.37
CA LEU A 14 -38.13 -14.07 -13.57
C LEU A 14 -39.04 -12.86 -13.31
N MET A 15 -40.33 -12.96 -13.64
CA MET A 15 -41.30 -11.89 -13.38
C MET A 15 -41.71 -11.79 -11.90
N THR A 16 -41.90 -12.92 -11.22
CA THR A 16 -42.37 -12.96 -9.81
C THR A 16 -41.26 -12.68 -8.79
N TYR A 17 -40.04 -13.13 -9.09
CA TYR A 17 -38.86 -12.90 -8.24
C TYR A 17 -37.94 -11.81 -8.79
N GLY A 18 -38.36 -11.06 -9.82
CA GLY A 18 -37.57 -9.98 -10.40
C GLY A 18 -37.19 -8.91 -9.38
N TRP A 19 -38.07 -8.63 -8.41
CA TRP A 19 -37.79 -7.72 -7.30
C TRP A 19 -36.66 -8.23 -6.40
N ALA A 20 -36.55 -9.54 -6.20
CA ALA A 20 -35.48 -10.14 -5.41
C ALA A 20 -34.11 -9.98 -6.09
N ILE A 21 -34.05 -10.12 -7.42
CA ILE A 21 -32.83 -9.87 -8.21
C ILE A 21 -32.41 -8.40 -8.09
N ILE A 22 -33.36 -7.47 -8.15
CA ILE A 22 -33.08 -6.03 -7.97
C ILE A 22 -32.45 -5.77 -6.59
N ILE A 23 -33.00 -6.34 -5.52
CA ILE A 23 -32.45 -6.19 -4.17
C ILE A 23 -31.01 -6.70 -4.10
N VAL A 24 -30.72 -7.87 -4.67
CA VAL A 24 -29.35 -8.44 -4.67
C VAL A 24 -28.37 -7.54 -5.43
N ILE A 25 -28.78 -7.00 -6.57
CA ILE A 25 -27.93 -6.07 -7.36
C ILE A 25 -27.69 -4.78 -6.57
N ILE A 26 -28.72 -4.18 -5.99
CA ILE A 26 -28.60 -2.95 -5.19
C ILE A 26 -27.69 -3.20 -3.98
N ALA A 27 -27.89 -4.30 -3.26
CA ALA A 27 -27.03 -4.69 -2.14
C ALA A 27 -25.58 -4.90 -2.59
N GLY A 28 -25.35 -5.56 -3.74
CA GLY A 28 -24.02 -5.73 -4.32
C GLY A 28 -23.32 -4.40 -4.62
N VAL A 29 -24.03 -3.46 -5.25
CA VAL A 29 -23.52 -2.11 -5.55
C VAL A 29 -23.26 -1.33 -4.26
N ALA A 30 -24.16 -1.41 -3.27
CA ALA A 30 -23.98 -0.76 -1.97
C ALA A 30 -22.75 -1.29 -1.24
N LEU A 31 -22.59 -2.62 -1.15
CA LEU A 31 -21.42 -3.26 -0.53
C LEU A 31 -20.12 -2.92 -1.27
N TRP A 32 -20.17 -2.80 -2.61
CA TRP A 32 -19.03 -2.34 -3.40
C TRP A 32 -18.67 -0.88 -3.10
N ARG A 33 -19.65 0.02 -3.00
CA ARG A 33 -19.45 1.43 -2.62
C ARG A 33 -18.97 1.59 -1.18
N LEU A 34 -19.41 0.73 -0.27
CA LEU A 34 -18.95 0.67 1.12
C LEU A 34 -17.56 0.02 1.26
N GLY A 35 -16.98 -0.50 0.17
CA GLY A 35 -15.64 -1.08 0.17
C GLY A 35 -15.52 -2.40 0.92
N VAL A 36 -16.63 -3.12 1.13
CA VAL A 36 -16.64 -4.44 1.82
C VAL A 36 -15.79 -5.47 1.08
N PHE A 37 -15.69 -5.35 -0.25
CA PHE A 37 -14.84 -6.20 -1.10
C PHE A 37 -13.41 -5.67 -1.28
N SER A 38 -13.07 -4.56 -0.62
CA SER A 38 -11.73 -3.97 -0.64
C SER A 38 -11.06 -4.25 0.70
N PRO A 39 -10.46 -5.45 0.90
CA PRO A 39 -9.78 -5.78 2.15
C PRO A 39 -8.82 -4.65 2.52
N SER A 40 -8.81 -4.24 3.78
CA SER A 40 -7.88 -3.20 4.20
C SER A 40 -6.46 -3.73 3.99
N ALA A 41 -5.75 -3.15 3.03
CA ALA A 41 -4.30 -3.24 3.03
C ALA A 41 -3.83 -2.48 4.26
N GLY A 42 -3.70 -3.20 5.38
CA GLY A 42 -3.12 -2.67 6.60
C GLY A 42 -1.74 -2.11 6.28
N LYS A 43 -1.40 -0.98 6.90
CA LYS A 43 -0.06 -0.41 6.73
C LYS A 43 0.95 -1.39 7.32
N THR A 44 1.84 -1.91 6.49
CA THR A 44 2.87 -2.85 6.94
C THR A 44 4.17 -2.55 6.24
N SER A 45 5.26 -2.73 6.96
CA SER A 45 6.64 -2.58 6.50
C SER A 45 7.40 -3.87 6.83
N THR A 46 8.17 -4.40 5.89
CA THR A 46 8.89 -5.67 6.06
C THR A 46 10.24 -5.63 5.34
N GLY A 47 11.21 -6.43 5.79
CA GLY A 47 12.50 -6.60 5.11
C GLY A 47 13.63 -5.67 5.58
N PHE A 48 13.41 -4.89 6.64
CA PHE A 48 14.45 -4.05 7.24
C PHE A 48 15.07 -4.73 8.47
N ASP A 49 16.38 -4.56 8.67
CA ASP A 49 17.16 -5.06 9.82
C ASP A 49 17.84 -3.92 10.58
N THR A 50 18.56 -3.04 9.87
CA THR A 50 19.25 -1.88 10.51
C THR A 50 18.33 -0.69 10.66
N PHE A 51 17.32 -0.58 9.79
CA PHE A 51 16.33 0.47 9.85
C PHE A 51 15.03 -0.05 10.43
N GLN A 52 14.35 0.78 11.22
CA GLN A 52 12.97 0.55 11.58
C GLN A 52 12.08 1.52 10.82
N VAL A 53 11.35 1.01 9.83
CA VAL A 53 10.29 1.74 9.13
C VAL A 53 8.97 1.34 9.78
N GLY A 54 8.28 2.29 10.41
CA GLY A 54 7.00 2.06 11.08
C GLY A 54 5.81 1.98 10.12
N GLN A 55 4.60 2.24 10.63
CA GLN A 55 3.38 2.38 9.83
C GLN A 55 3.07 3.83 9.41
N ASP A 56 3.91 4.79 9.81
CA ASP A 56 3.70 6.23 9.59
C ASP A 56 4.10 6.70 8.18
N PHE A 57 4.19 5.79 7.21
CA PHE A 57 4.41 6.15 5.82
C PHE A 57 3.10 6.49 5.11
N LYS A 58 3.21 7.35 4.10
CA LYS A 58 2.11 7.79 3.26
C LYS A 58 2.55 7.80 1.81
N ILE A 59 1.69 7.34 0.91
CA ILE A 59 1.84 7.59 -0.52
C ILE A 59 0.58 8.31 -0.96
N SER A 60 0.72 9.55 -1.41
CA SER A 60 -0.38 10.36 -1.89
C SER A 60 -0.89 9.83 -3.23
N ASN A 61 -2.19 10.00 -3.48
CA ASN A 61 -2.77 9.80 -4.81
C ASN A 61 -2.09 10.64 -5.92
N ALA A 62 -1.41 11.74 -5.56
CA ALA A 62 -0.66 12.60 -6.48
C ALA A 62 0.79 12.11 -6.77
N GLY A 63 1.22 10.99 -6.17
CA GLY A 63 2.57 10.45 -6.41
C GLY A 63 3.68 11.05 -5.53
N THR A 64 3.33 11.62 -4.38
CA THR A 64 4.31 12.01 -3.35
C THR A 64 4.29 10.99 -2.22
N ALA A 65 5.44 10.42 -1.87
CA ALA A 65 5.57 9.52 -0.72
C ALA A 65 6.30 10.20 0.44
N THR A 66 5.86 9.92 1.67
CA THR A 66 6.55 10.29 2.90
C THR A 66 6.82 9.01 3.68
N VAL A 67 8.08 8.79 4.08
CA VAL A 67 8.50 7.61 4.85
C VAL A 67 9.29 8.07 6.06
N ILE A 68 8.94 7.54 7.23
CA ILE A 68 9.70 7.74 8.46
C ILE A 68 10.54 6.48 8.70
N ALA A 69 11.85 6.63 8.58
CA ALA A 69 12.82 5.59 8.89
C ALA A 69 13.56 5.96 10.17
N MET A 70 13.78 5.00 11.06
CA MET A 70 14.54 5.18 12.30
C MET A 70 15.85 4.41 12.22
N ASN A 71 16.92 5.01 12.74
CA ASN A 71 18.18 4.31 12.95
C ASN A 71 17.98 3.31 14.09
N ALA A 72 17.91 2.02 13.77
CA ALA A 72 17.74 0.93 14.72
C ALA A 72 19.02 0.07 14.83
N ASP A 73 20.19 0.64 14.53
CA ASP A 73 21.47 -0.05 14.69
C ASP A 73 21.60 -0.60 16.11
N LYS A 74 21.71 -1.93 16.20
CA LYS A 74 21.77 -2.68 17.47
C LYS A 74 23.03 -2.36 18.28
N GLN A 75 24.03 -1.74 17.65
CA GLN A 75 25.31 -1.36 18.26
C GLN A 75 25.32 0.12 18.69
N GLY A 76 24.24 0.86 18.50
CA GLY A 76 24.12 2.24 18.95
C GLY A 76 24.85 3.28 18.09
N ARG A 77 25.28 2.92 16.88
CA ARG A 77 26.12 3.79 16.04
C ARG A 77 25.31 4.80 15.24
N SER A 78 25.97 5.90 14.89
CA SER A 78 25.43 6.86 13.91
C SER A 78 25.52 6.31 12.50
N ILE A 79 24.46 6.48 11.73
CA ILE A 79 24.37 6.07 10.33
C ILE A 79 24.25 7.31 9.46
N THR A 80 24.99 7.34 8.36
CA THR A 80 24.80 8.32 7.29
C THR A 80 23.90 7.71 6.23
N LEU A 81 22.67 8.19 6.11
CA LEU A 81 21.82 7.85 4.97
C LEU A 81 22.28 8.69 3.77
N ASN A 82 22.74 8.05 2.70
CA ASN A 82 23.26 8.71 1.51
C ASN A 82 22.15 8.98 0.50
N ALA A 83 21.31 7.97 0.25
CA ALA A 83 20.19 8.05 -0.66
C ALA A 83 19.06 7.14 -0.19
N ALA A 84 17.82 7.50 -0.54
CA ALA A 84 16.67 6.67 -0.30
C ALA A 84 15.72 6.73 -1.50
N ARG A 85 15.02 5.61 -1.76
CA ARG A 85 14.05 5.49 -2.84
C ARG A 85 12.79 4.76 -2.37
N VAL A 86 11.64 5.12 -2.95
CA VAL A 86 10.36 4.44 -2.74
C VAL A 86 9.76 4.14 -4.11
N GLY A 87 9.77 2.86 -4.50
CA GLY A 87 9.56 2.44 -5.88
C GLY A 87 10.58 3.11 -6.80
N ASN A 88 10.09 3.92 -7.74
CA ASN A 88 10.94 4.68 -8.65
C ASN A 88 11.32 6.08 -8.13
N ALA A 89 10.67 6.55 -7.06
CA ALA A 89 10.85 7.89 -6.51
C ALA A 89 12.18 8.05 -5.80
N THR A 90 12.84 9.18 -6.01
CA THR A 90 14.03 9.57 -5.23
C THR A 90 13.59 10.42 -4.05
N CYS A 91 14.11 10.12 -2.87
CA CYS A 91 13.75 10.79 -1.63
C CYS A 91 14.78 11.85 -1.22
N SER A 92 14.30 12.94 -0.63
CA SER A 92 15.08 13.94 0.10
C SER A 92 14.94 13.74 1.62
N GLY A 93 15.74 14.45 2.41
CA GLY A 93 15.75 14.32 3.88
C GLY A 93 16.76 13.31 4.43
N THR A 94 17.79 13.00 3.64
CA THR A 94 18.91 12.13 4.04
C THR A 94 19.94 12.89 4.89
N GLY A 95 20.92 12.18 5.45
CA GLY A 95 21.92 12.77 6.35
C GLY A 95 22.31 11.82 7.48
N VAL A 96 23.06 12.33 8.46
CA VAL A 96 23.54 11.55 9.61
C VAL A 96 22.51 11.57 10.73
N GLN A 97 22.20 10.40 11.28
CA GLN A 97 21.41 10.29 12.51
C GLN A 97 22.07 9.34 13.50
N GLY A 98 22.06 9.72 14.77
CA GLY A 98 22.43 8.83 15.87
C GLY A 98 21.43 7.68 16.03
N SER A 99 21.81 6.67 16.80
CA SER A 99 20.91 5.56 17.11
C SER A 99 19.63 6.06 17.79
N GLY A 100 18.49 5.50 17.38
CA GLY A 100 17.16 5.87 17.84
C GLY A 100 16.55 7.12 17.18
N ALA A 101 17.33 7.91 16.45
CA ALA A 101 16.82 9.08 15.75
C ALA A 101 16.20 8.71 14.39
N LYS A 102 15.35 9.62 13.88
CA LYS A 102 14.48 9.37 12.72
C LYS A 102 14.83 10.29 11.55
N TRP A 103 14.75 9.75 10.34
CA TRP A 103 14.68 10.52 9.10
C TRP A 103 13.22 10.66 8.67
N THR A 104 12.87 11.87 8.24
CA THR A 104 11.60 12.14 7.53
C THR A 104 11.92 12.29 6.06
N LEU A 105 11.66 11.23 5.28
CA LEU A 105 11.99 11.16 3.87
C LEU A 105 10.80 11.61 3.04
N THR A 106 11.03 12.53 2.10
CA THR A 106 10.01 12.97 1.14
C THR A 106 10.43 12.59 -0.26
N CYS A 107 9.64 11.78 -0.95
CA CYS A 107 9.96 11.23 -2.26
C CYS A 107 8.98 11.74 -3.30
N ALA A 108 9.49 12.44 -4.32
CA ALA A 108 8.70 12.92 -5.44
C ALA A 108 8.71 11.87 -6.58
N GLY A 109 7.56 11.65 -7.21
CA GLY A 109 7.43 10.68 -8.32
C GLY A 109 7.24 9.23 -7.86
N ALA A 110 6.65 9.02 -6.69
CA ALA A 110 6.20 7.70 -6.25
C ALA A 110 4.99 7.25 -7.06
N SER A 111 4.68 5.96 -7.00
CA SER A 111 3.47 5.41 -7.64
C SER A 111 2.25 6.22 -7.22
N ALA A 112 1.41 6.60 -8.18
CA ALA A 112 0.13 7.25 -7.95
C ALA A 112 -1.01 6.24 -8.19
N GLY A 113 -2.13 6.46 -7.52
CA GLY A 113 -3.30 5.60 -7.65
C GLY A 113 -4.56 6.32 -7.18
N ALA A 114 -5.73 5.72 -7.45
CA ALA A 114 -6.99 6.25 -6.95
C ALA A 114 -6.96 6.29 -5.41
N GLN A 115 -7.52 7.36 -4.83
CA GLN A 115 -7.59 7.49 -3.39
C GLN A 115 -8.31 6.27 -2.77
N GLY A 116 -7.74 5.73 -1.69
CA GLY A 116 -8.23 4.53 -1.02
C GLY A 116 -7.88 3.21 -1.72
N ALA A 117 -7.32 3.23 -2.93
CA ALA A 117 -6.82 2.02 -3.59
C ALA A 117 -5.59 1.49 -2.84
N ALA A 118 -5.54 0.17 -2.69
CA ALA A 118 -4.42 -0.50 -2.02
C ALA A 118 -3.20 -0.56 -2.94
N TYR A 119 -2.02 -0.39 -2.35
CA TYR A 119 -0.75 -0.79 -2.93
C TYR A 119 -0.10 -1.88 -2.07
N THR A 120 0.59 -2.81 -2.71
CA THR A 120 1.23 -3.95 -2.06
C THR A 120 2.61 -4.16 -2.65
N GLY A 121 3.62 -4.29 -1.79
CA GLY A 121 4.98 -4.62 -2.16
C GLY A 121 5.74 -3.44 -2.74
N VAL A 122 5.42 -2.20 -2.39
CA VAL A 122 6.19 -1.03 -2.84
C VAL A 122 7.57 -1.11 -2.20
N LEU A 123 8.61 -1.21 -3.04
CA LEU A 123 9.99 -1.33 -2.59
C LEU A 123 10.47 -0.02 -1.96
N VAL A 124 11.23 -0.12 -0.88
CA VAL A 124 11.93 0.99 -0.26
C VAL A 124 13.40 0.60 -0.20
N GLU A 125 14.26 1.41 -0.80
CA GLU A 125 15.70 1.19 -0.83
C GLU A 125 16.39 2.30 -0.03
N LEU A 126 17.29 1.92 0.87
CA LEU A 126 18.06 2.80 1.72
C LEU A 126 19.54 2.52 1.49
N ASN A 127 20.25 3.50 0.92
CA ASN A 127 21.69 3.46 0.70
C ASN A 127 22.36 4.25 1.82
N TYR A 128 23.16 3.58 2.65
CA TYR A 128 23.71 4.17 3.87
C TYR A 128 25.16 3.80 4.09
N THR A 129 25.84 4.55 4.95
CA THR A 129 27.23 4.31 5.33
C THR A 129 27.34 4.23 6.84
N VAL A 130 28.06 3.22 7.33
CA VAL A 130 28.42 3.04 8.74
C VAL A 130 29.92 2.86 8.80
N GLU A 131 30.61 3.70 9.60
CA GLU A 131 32.06 3.61 9.80
C GLU A 131 32.87 3.60 8.49
N GLY A 132 32.40 4.35 7.49
CA GLY A 132 33.06 4.47 6.18
C GLY A 132 32.74 3.35 5.18
N THR A 133 31.99 2.32 5.58
CA THR A 133 31.54 1.26 4.66
C THR A 133 30.10 1.50 4.22
N SER A 134 29.86 1.43 2.91
CA SER A 134 28.52 1.63 2.34
C SER A 134 27.76 0.31 2.20
N TYR A 135 26.48 0.38 2.51
CA TYR A 135 25.53 -0.72 2.49
C TYR A 135 24.22 -0.29 1.81
N VAL A 136 23.47 -1.28 1.35
CA VAL A 136 22.14 -1.11 0.79
C VAL A 136 21.18 -2.01 1.54
N GLU A 137 20.09 -1.43 2.04
CA GLU A 137 19.01 -2.17 2.68
C GLU A 137 17.70 -1.93 1.94
N THR A 138 16.96 -3.01 1.71
CA THR A 138 15.70 -2.97 0.95
C THR A 138 14.57 -3.58 1.74
N GLY A 139 13.46 -2.87 1.85
CA GLY A 139 12.22 -3.38 2.41
C GLY A 139 11.03 -3.15 1.49
N LYS A 140 9.86 -3.61 1.95
CA LYS A 140 8.58 -3.44 1.25
C LYS A 140 7.57 -2.80 2.18
N ILE A 141 6.78 -1.88 1.63
CA ILE A 141 5.64 -1.27 2.31
C ILE A 141 4.33 -1.61 1.59
N ASN A 142 3.27 -1.83 2.37
CA ASN A 142 1.90 -2.05 1.90
C ASN A 142 0.99 -1.01 2.55
N GLY A 143 -0.05 -0.58 1.86
CA GLY A 143 -0.97 0.42 2.40
C GLY A 143 -2.00 0.86 1.36
N LYS A 144 -2.53 2.07 1.53
CA LYS A 144 -3.49 2.68 0.60
C LYS A 144 -3.01 4.06 0.17
N TYR A 145 -3.36 4.45 -1.06
CA TYR A 145 -3.16 5.81 -1.53
C TYR A 145 -4.08 6.76 -0.76
N GLU A 146 -3.52 7.85 -0.24
CA GLU A 146 -4.22 8.82 0.61
C GLU A 146 -4.31 10.22 0.00
#